data_AF-A0A259DBP9-F1
#
_entry.id   AF-A0A259DBP9-F1
#
_cell.length_a   1.000
_cell.length_b   1.000
_cell.length_c   1.000
_cell.angle_alpha   90.00
_cell.angle_beta   90.00
_cell.angle_gamma   90.00
#
_symmetry.space_group_name_H-M   'P 1'
#
loop_
_entity.id
_entity.type
_entity.pdbx_description
1 polymer ?
#
loop_
_entity_poly.entity_id
_entity_poly.type
_entity_poly.pdbx_seq_one_letter_code
_entity_poly.pdbx_strand_id
1 'polypeptide(L)'
;MVNRCARPYYGEALALLAEGHTAQDIDAAMMAAGYRLGPFALIDLIGADINLAASEGLSAAMQNHPRYHVFDALKAQVASGNLGRKSGQGFIHPAQTTANAHPEFALRIEATLINEAAWLLHEGGTTPESIDTAMKLGLNFPRGPFEALAQHSKPTVLATLQSLAANAPDALKSRYAAAPFLIR
;
A
#
# COMPACT_ATOMS: atom_id res chain seq x y z
N MET A 1 10.40 -10.93 -2.83
CA MET A 1 9.53 -10.23 -3.80
C MET A 1 8.19 -9.82 -3.20
N VAL A 2 7.27 -10.75 -2.87
CA VAL A 2 5.90 -10.43 -2.38
C VAL A 2 5.89 -9.47 -1.18
N ASN A 3 6.61 -9.78 -0.11
CA ASN A 3 6.57 -8.97 1.12
C ASN A 3 6.97 -7.50 0.89
N ARG A 4 7.96 -7.27 0.02
CA ARG A 4 8.44 -5.93 -0.35
C ARG A 4 7.46 -5.22 -1.29
N CYS A 5 7.05 -5.90 -2.38
CA CYS A 5 6.13 -5.33 -3.37
C CYS A 5 4.75 -5.01 -2.79
N ALA A 6 4.34 -5.70 -1.71
CA ALA A 6 3.09 -5.45 -1.00
C ALA A 6 3.12 -4.27 -0.04
N ARG A 7 4.30 -3.80 0.41
CA ARG A 7 4.36 -2.75 1.43
C ARG A 7 3.63 -1.45 1.04
N PRO A 8 3.69 -0.96 -0.21
CA PRO A 8 2.94 0.22 -0.59
C PRO A 8 1.43 0.08 -0.39
N TYR A 9 0.87 -1.13 -0.52
CA TYR A 9 -0.56 -1.37 -0.28
C TYR A 9 -0.99 -0.94 1.14
N TYR A 10 -0.20 -1.30 2.15
CA TYR A 10 -0.45 -0.92 3.54
C TYR A 10 0.05 0.50 3.84
N GLY A 11 1.26 0.83 3.36
CA GLY A 11 1.90 2.10 3.66
C GLY A 11 1.15 3.30 3.09
N GLU A 12 0.62 3.19 1.87
CA GLU A 12 -0.17 4.28 1.28
C GLU A 12 -1.54 4.44 1.93
N ALA A 13 -2.16 3.33 2.36
CA ALA A 13 -3.39 3.39 3.14
C ALA A 13 -3.16 4.08 4.49
N LEU A 14 -2.04 3.81 5.17
CA LEU A 14 -1.66 4.49 6.40
C LEU A 14 -1.31 5.97 6.16
N ALA A 15 -0.76 6.33 5.00
CA ALA A 15 -0.54 7.72 4.61
C ALA A 15 -1.88 8.47 4.46
N LEU A 16 -2.86 7.87 3.76
CA LEU A 16 -4.21 8.41 3.64
C LEU A 16 -4.90 8.57 5.01
N LEU A 17 -4.73 7.60 5.92
CA LEU A 17 -5.22 7.70 7.28
C LEU A 17 -4.58 8.85 8.06
N ALA A 18 -3.26 9.05 7.91
CA ALA A 18 -2.54 10.16 8.54
C ALA A 18 -2.97 11.54 7.99
N GLU A 19 -3.49 11.58 6.76
CA GLU A 19 -4.08 12.78 6.14
C GLU A 19 -5.53 13.04 6.60
N GLY A 20 -6.10 12.18 7.45
CA GLY A 20 -7.42 12.37 8.06
C GLY A 20 -8.57 11.62 7.38
N HIS A 21 -8.28 10.78 6.39
CA HIS A 21 -9.29 9.90 5.79
C HIS A 21 -9.63 8.72 6.71
N THR A 22 -10.81 8.12 6.54
CA THR A 22 -11.23 6.98 7.38
C THR A 22 -10.72 5.66 6.81
N ALA A 23 -10.38 4.70 7.68
CA ALA A 23 -9.96 3.36 7.27
C ALA A 23 -11.05 2.64 6.45
N GLN A 24 -12.32 2.90 6.76
CA GLN A 24 -13.50 2.37 6.10
C GLN A 24 -13.60 2.84 4.66
N ASP A 25 -13.42 4.14 4.41
CA ASP A 25 -13.48 4.74 3.07
C ASP A 25 -12.32 4.24 2.19
N ILE A 26 -11.13 4.11 2.77
CA ILE A 26 -9.94 3.59 2.08
C ILE A 26 -10.14 2.12 1.69
N ASP A 27 -10.67 1.30 2.60
CA ASP A 27 -11.00 -0.09 2.29
C ASP A 27 -12.12 -0.20 1.23
N ALA A 28 -13.16 0.62 1.35
CA ALA A 28 -14.24 0.66 0.38
C ALA A 28 -13.76 1.04 -1.03
N ALA A 29 -12.82 1.99 -1.14
CA ALA A 29 -12.20 2.34 -2.41
C ALA A 29 -11.47 1.14 -3.05
N MET A 30 -10.67 0.40 -2.27
CA MET A 30 -9.97 -0.78 -2.79
C MET A 30 -10.93 -1.91 -3.15
N MET A 31 -11.98 -2.12 -2.36
CA MET A 31 -13.02 -3.10 -2.69
C MET A 31 -13.77 -2.73 -3.97
N ALA A 32 -14.10 -1.46 -4.17
CA ALA A 32 -14.71 -0.97 -5.40
C ALA A 32 -13.81 -1.13 -6.63
N ALA A 33 -12.48 -1.06 -6.45
CA ALA A 33 -11.51 -1.36 -7.51
C ALA A 33 -11.38 -2.87 -7.84
N GLY A 34 -12.05 -3.73 -7.06
CA GLY A 34 -12.14 -5.17 -7.26
C GLY A 34 -11.27 -6.00 -6.33
N TYR A 35 -10.64 -5.40 -5.31
CA TYR A 35 -9.88 -6.16 -4.30
C TYR A 35 -10.84 -6.87 -3.35
N ARG A 36 -10.52 -8.10 -2.95
CA ARG A 36 -11.37 -8.89 -2.04
C ARG A 36 -11.43 -8.30 -0.63
N LEU A 37 -10.31 -7.75 -0.17
CA LEU A 37 -10.16 -7.08 1.12
C LEU A 37 -9.40 -5.79 0.86
N GLY A 38 -9.77 -4.72 1.56
CA GLY A 38 -8.95 -3.51 1.61
C GLY A 38 -7.74 -3.67 2.55
N PRO A 39 -6.84 -2.68 2.55
CA PRO A 39 -5.60 -2.71 3.34
C PRO A 39 -5.83 -2.86 4.84
N PHE A 40 -6.83 -2.19 5.42
CA PHE A 40 -7.11 -2.26 6.85
C PHE A 40 -7.81 -3.55 7.24
N ALA A 41 -8.77 -4.05 6.44
CA ALA A 41 -9.34 -5.38 6.62
C ALA A 41 -8.27 -6.46 6.59
N LEU A 42 -7.27 -6.30 5.71
CA LEU A 42 -6.16 -7.24 5.57
C LEU A 42 -5.18 -7.15 6.75
N ILE A 43 -4.90 -5.95 7.27
CA ILE A 43 -4.15 -5.77 8.51
C ILE A 43 -4.88 -6.45 9.67
N ASP A 44 -6.18 -6.21 9.82
CA ASP A 44 -6.99 -6.79 10.91
C ASP A 44 -7.10 -8.31 10.80
N LEU A 45 -7.05 -8.86 9.58
CA LEU A 45 -7.03 -10.30 9.35
C LEU A 45 -5.68 -10.93 9.73
N ILE A 46 -4.57 -10.31 9.33
CA ILE A 46 -3.22 -10.81 9.58
C ILE A 46 -2.83 -10.62 11.06
N GLY A 47 -3.15 -9.47 11.63
CA GLY A 47 -2.64 -8.99 12.90
C GLY A 47 -1.84 -7.70 12.74
N ALA A 48 -2.23 -6.63 13.43
CA ALA A 48 -1.53 -5.34 13.35
C ALA A 48 -0.07 -5.44 13.82
N ASP A 49 0.20 -6.25 14.83
CA ASP A 49 1.54 -6.56 15.36
C ASP A 49 2.41 -7.29 14.34
N ILE A 50 1.86 -8.26 13.64
CA ILE A 50 2.56 -8.99 12.57
C ILE A 50 2.86 -8.06 11.40
N ASN A 51 1.90 -7.20 11.03
CA ASN A 51 2.11 -6.21 9.97
C ASN A 51 3.18 -5.17 10.38
N LEU A 52 3.18 -4.71 11.63
CA LEU A 52 4.17 -3.78 12.17
C LEU A 52 5.57 -4.40 12.13
N ALA A 53 5.73 -5.60 12.67
CA ALA A 53 7.02 -6.30 12.69
C ALA A 53 7.59 -6.50 11.27
N ALA A 54 6.75 -6.87 10.30
CA ALA A 54 7.17 -7.01 8.91
C ALA A 54 7.59 -5.66 8.28
N SER A 55 6.90 -4.58 8.63
CA SER A 55 7.17 -3.24 8.11
C SER A 55 8.45 -2.66 8.71
N GLU A 56 8.66 -2.78 10.03
CA GLU A 56 9.90 -2.39 10.71
C GLU A 56 11.09 -3.19 10.21
N GLY A 57 10.93 -4.51 10.06
CA GLY A 57 11.98 -5.39 9.52
C GLY A 57 12.40 -4.99 8.11
N LEU A 58 11.45 -4.69 7.22
CA LEU A 58 11.79 -4.21 5.88
C LEU A 58 12.41 -2.81 5.91
N SER A 59 11.88 -1.89 6.70
CA SER A 59 12.43 -0.54 6.83
C SER A 59 13.90 -0.59 7.25
N ALA A 60 14.22 -1.37 8.29
CA ALA A 60 15.59 -1.56 8.75
C ALA A 60 16.49 -2.19 7.67
N ALA A 61 16.01 -3.25 7.00
CA ALA A 61 16.74 -3.91 5.92
C ALA A 61 17.03 -2.97 4.73
N MET A 62 16.16 -1.99 4.50
CA MET A 62 16.28 -0.99 3.45
C MET A 62 16.88 0.33 3.96
N GLN A 63 17.61 0.29 5.09
CA GLN A 63 18.33 1.43 5.66
C GLN A 63 17.43 2.65 5.93
N ASN A 64 16.19 2.39 6.37
CA ASN A 64 15.16 3.40 6.63
C ASN A 64 14.81 4.27 5.41
N HIS A 65 14.94 3.71 4.20
CA HIS A 65 14.56 4.43 2.98
C HIS A 65 13.08 4.88 3.06
N PRO A 66 12.75 6.14 2.70
CA PRO A 66 11.39 6.69 2.89
C PRO A 66 10.25 5.90 2.25
N ARG A 67 10.50 5.10 1.19
CA ARG A 67 9.51 4.16 0.61
C ARG A 67 8.93 3.17 1.62
N TYR A 68 9.71 2.81 2.65
CA TYR A 68 9.35 1.82 3.66
C TYR A 68 9.04 2.46 5.03
N HIS A 69 8.70 3.75 5.04
CA HIS A 69 8.34 4.47 6.25
C HIS A 69 7.24 3.75 7.04
N VAL A 70 7.47 3.61 8.35
CA VAL A 70 6.53 2.96 9.28
C VAL A 70 5.72 4.05 9.99
N PHE A 71 4.46 4.21 9.57
CA PHE A 71 3.54 5.22 10.08
C PHE A 71 3.14 4.97 11.53
N ASP A 72 3.00 6.05 12.31
CA ASP A 72 2.70 5.98 13.74
C ASP A 72 1.31 5.42 14.04
N ALA A 73 0.35 5.55 13.12
CA ALA A 73 -0.97 4.94 13.27
C ALA A 73 -0.89 3.42 13.48
N LEU A 74 0.01 2.72 12.79
CA LEU A 74 0.20 1.29 12.96
C LEU A 74 0.85 0.95 14.32
N LYS A 75 1.83 1.75 14.75
CA LYS A 75 2.45 1.61 16.08
C LYS A 75 1.44 1.84 17.20
N ALA A 76 0.64 2.90 17.08
CA ALA A 76 -0.42 3.25 18.04
C ALA A 76 -1.49 2.16 18.13
N GLN A 77 -1.89 1.59 16.99
CA GLN A 77 -2.83 0.48 16.95
C GLN A 77 -2.29 -0.72 17.74
N VAL A 78 -1.04 -1.12 17.53
CA VAL A 78 -0.40 -2.23 18.26
C VAL A 78 -0.28 -1.91 19.75
N ALA A 79 0.18 -0.70 20.10
CA ALA A 79 0.31 -0.26 21.49
C ALA A 79 -1.03 -0.27 22.25
N SER A 80 -2.15 -0.05 21.56
CA SER A 80 -3.49 -0.10 22.15
C SER A 80 -4.03 -1.52 22.41
N GLY A 81 -3.35 -2.57 21.93
CA GLY A 81 -3.82 -3.96 22.02
C GLY A 81 -4.92 -4.33 21.01
N ASN A 82 -5.32 -3.40 20.14
CA ASN A 82 -6.33 -3.62 19.10
C ASN A 82 -5.69 -4.25 17.85
N LEU A 83 -5.29 -5.51 17.97
CA LEU A 83 -4.52 -6.25 16.97
C LEU A 83 -5.32 -6.79 15.77
N GLY A 84 -6.62 -6.50 15.68
CA GLY A 84 -7.50 -7.02 14.63
C GLY A 84 -8.42 -8.14 15.12
N ARG A 85 -8.74 -9.10 14.25
CA ARG A 85 -9.69 -10.19 14.53
C ARG A 85 -9.31 -11.02 15.74
N LYS A 86 -8.02 -11.25 15.96
CA LYS A 86 -7.52 -12.06 17.09
C LYS A 86 -7.72 -11.43 18.45
N SER A 87 -7.88 -10.10 18.52
CA SER A 87 -8.18 -9.35 19.76
C SER A 87 -9.62 -8.83 19.80
N GLY A 88 -10.44 -9.12 18.79
CA GLY A 88 -11.83 -8.65 18.68
C GLY A 88 -12.00 -7.18 18.28
N GLN A 89 -10.91 -6.40 18.20
CA GLN A 89 -10.91 -4.99 17.80
C GLN A 89 -9.68 -4.70 16.93
N GLY A 90 -9.89 -3.97 15.84
CA GLY A 90 -8.87 -3.56 14.87
C GLY A 90 -9.12 -2.16 14.31
N PHE A 91 -8.52 -1.86 13.15
CA PHE A 91 -8.76 -0.61 12.41
C PHE A 91 -10.21 -0.49 11.95
N ILE A 92 -10.74 -1.57 11.40
CA ILE A 92 -12.12 -1.63 10.91
C ILE A 92 -12.88 -2.83 11.48
N HIS A 93 -12.26 -3.66 12.32
CA HIS A 93 -12.90 -4.79 12.98
C HIS A 93 -13.42 -4.40 14.37
N PRO A 94 -14.69 -4.69 14.73
CA PRO A 94 -15.74 -5.23 13.87
C PRO A 94 -16.20 -4.22 12.81
N ALA A 95 -16.63 -4.74 11.65
CA ALA A 95 -17.00 -3.92 10.49
C ALA A 95 -18.11 -2.91 10.84
N GLN A 96 -17.90 -1.66 10.44
CA GLN A 96 -18.87 -0.58 10.59
C GLN A 96 -19.64 -0.36 9.27
N THR A 97 -20.86 0.15 9.36
CA THR A 97 -21.83 0.17 8.24
C THR A 97 -21.72 1.38 7.30
N THR A 98 -20.93 2.40 7.65
CA THR A 98 -20.79 3.62 6.84
C THR A 98 -19.42 3.66 6.18
N ALA A 99 -19.40 3.59 4.85
CA ALA A 99 -18.21 3.81 4.04
C ALA A 99 -18.61 4.41 2.69
N ASN A 100 -17.86 5.40 2.24
CA ASN A 100 -17.98 5.98 0.91
C ASN A 100 -16.75 5.57 0.09
N ALA A 101 -16.96 5.04 -1.10
CA ALA A 101 -15.87 4.68 -1.99
C ALA A 101 -15.33 5.92 -2.70
N HIS A 102 -14.03 6.13 -2.59
CA HIS A 102 -13.26 7.22 -3.20
C HIS A 102 -12.28 6.64 -4.24
N PRO A 103 -12.64 6.59 -5.53
CA PRO A 103 -11.81 5.95 -6.57
C PRO A 103 -10.37 6.49 -6.64
N GLU A 104 -10.16 7.75 -6.28
CA GLU A 104 -8.85 8.39 -6.19
C GLU A 104 -7.92 7.74 -5.17
N PHE A 105 -8.44 7.15 -4.09
CA PHE A 105 -7.63 6.40 -3.11
C PHE A 105 -7.10 5.11 -3.72
N ALA A 106 -7.92 4.43 -4.53
CA ALA A 106 -7.49 3.20 -5.21
C ALA A 106 -6.39 3.49 -6.24
N LEU A 107 -6.57 4.51 -7.08
CA LEU A 107 -5.53 4.95 -8.01
C LEU A 107 -4.24 5.31 -7.29
N ARG A 108 -4.33 6.04 -6.17
CA ARG A 108 -3.17 6.44 -5.37
C ARG A 108 -2.41 5.23 -4.82
N ILE A 109 -3.11 4.28 -4.21
CA ILE A 109 -2.51 3.05 -3.68
C ILE A 109 -1.87 2.25 -4.81
N GLU A 110 -2.58 2.03 -5.92
CA GLU A 110 -2.07 1.28 -7.07
C GLU A 110 -0.87 1.98 -7.73
N ALA A 111 -0.85 3.31 -7.84
CA ALA A 111 0.29 4.05 -8.36
C ALA A 111 1.57 3.79 -7.54
N THR A 112 1.47 3.68 -6.21
CA THR A 112 2.63 3.36 -5.37
C THR A 112 3.04 1.89 -5.44
N LEU A 113 2.09 0.96 -5.60
CA LEU A 113 2.37 -0.45 -5.89
C LEU A 113 3.11 -0.63 -7.22
N ILE A 114 2.61 0.05 -8.26
CA ILE A 114 3.24 0.09 -9.59
C ILE A 114 4.66 0.64 -9.48
N ASN A 115 4.85 1.71 -8.72
CA ASN A 115 6.18 2.32 -8.56
C ASN A 115 7.18 1.37 -7.88
N GLU A 116 6.77 0.68 -6.81
CA GLU A 116 7.64 -0.30 -6.13
C GLU A 116 7.95 -1.51 -7.03
N ALA A 117 6.97 -2.00 -7.78
CA ALA A 117 7.16 -3.07 -8.76
C ALA A 117 8.14 -2.65 -9.88
N ALA A 118 8.04 -1.39 -10.33
CA ALA A 118 8.93 -0.83 -11.34
C ALA A 118 10.37 -0.65 -10.80
N TRP A 119 10.55 -0.31 -9.52
CA TRP A 119 11.87 -0.32 -8.86
C TRP A 119 12.44 -1.74 -8.75
N LEU A 120 11.64 -2.71 -8.33
CA LEU A 120 12.04 -4.13 -8.31
C LEU A 120 12.46 -4.63 -9.69
N LEU A 121 11.73 -4.27 -10.74
CA LEU A 121 12.08 -4.60 -12.12
C LEU A 121 13.42 -3.96 -12.52
N HIS A 122 13.65 -2.71 -12.12
CA HIS A 122 14.90 -1.99 -12.43
C HIS A 122 16.12 -2.61 -11.75
N GLU A 123 15.97 -3.10 -10.52
CA GLU A 123 17.02 -3.82 -9.78
C GLU A 123 17.37 -5.18 -10.42
N GLY A 124 16.50 -5.72 -11.28
CA GLY A 124 16.71 -6.94 -12.04
C GLY A 124 16.35 -8.22 -11.26
N GLY A 125 16.59 -9.38 -11.89
CA GLY A 125 16.33 -10.69 -11.29
C GLY A 125 14.84 -11.10 -11.25
N THR A 126 13.97 -10.36 -11.92
CA THR A 126 12.52 -10.65 -12.04
C THR A 126 11.96 -10.10 -13.34
N THR A 127 10.75 -10.53 -13.72
CA THR A 127 9.99 -10.01 -14.87
C THR A 127 8.67 -9.37 -14.42
N PRO A 128 8.04 -8.53 -15.26
CA PRO A 128 6.70 -7.98 -14.98
C PRO A 128 5.68 -9.08 -14.65
N GLU A 129 5.65 -10.15 -15.44
CA GLU A 129 4.72 -11.27 -15.29
C GLU A 129 4.96 -12.04 -13.99
N SER A 130 6.22 -12.17 -13.59
CA SER A 130 6.61 -12.83 -12.33
C SER A 130 6.16 -12.01 -11.12
N ILE A 131 6.30 -10.68 -11.19
CA ILE A 131 5.83 -9.77 -10.13
C ILE A 131 4.30 -9.84 -10.03
N ASP A 132 3.60 -9.74 -11.16
CA ASP A 132 2.14 -9.78 -11.20
C ASP A 132 1.59 -11.10 -10.65
N THR A 133 2.16 -12.22 -11.10
CA THR A 133 1.79 -13.55 -10.62
C THR A 133 2.00 -13.68 -9.11
N ALA A 134 3.12 -13.16 -8.59
CA ALA A 134 3.41 -13.24 -7.17
C ALA A 134 2.43 -12.43 -6.30
N MET A 135 1.99 -11.26 -6.78
CA MET A 135 1.00 -10.46 -6.06
C MET A 135 -0.39 -11.10 -6.08
N LYS A 136 -0.80 -11.65 -7.24
CA LYS A 136 -2.07 -12.37 -7.38
C LYS A 136 -2.11 -13.63 -6.52
N LEU A 137 -1.07 -14.46 -6.55
CA LEU A 137 -1.04 -15.71 -5.78
C LEU A 137 -0.75 -15.49 -4.29
N GLY A 138 0.10 -14.52 -3.96
CA GLY A 138 0.54 -14.29 -2.58
C GLY A 138 -0.47 -13.53 -1.72
N LEU A 139 -1.26 -12.64 -2.32
CA LEU A 139 -2.21 -11.78 -1.59
C LEU A 139 -3.63 -11.84 -2.15
N ASN A 140 -3.88 -12.68 -3.15
CA ASN A 140 -5.17 -12.78 -3.82
C ASN A 140 -5.64 -11.43 -4.39
N PHE A 141 -4.70 -10.64 -4.90
CA PHE A 141 -5.02 -9.41 -5.61
C PHE A 141 -5.74 -9.74 -6.92
N PRO A 142 -6.71 -8.91 -7.35
CA PRO A 142 -7.45 -9.14 -8.59
C PRO A 142 -6.58 -8.97 -9.84
N ARG A 143 -5.46 -8.24 -9.70
CA ARG A 143 -4.48 -7.97 -10.74
C ARG A 143 -3.12 -7.70 -10.14
N GLY A 144 -2.07 -7.90 -10.94
CA GLY A 144 -0.72 -7.50 -10.57
C GLY A 144 -0.45 -6.01 -10.81
N PRO A 145 0.68 -5.47 -10.30
CA PRO A 145 1.06 -4.07 -10.54
C PRO A 145 1.19 -3.70 -12.03
N PHE A 146 1.75 -4.54 -12.89
CA PHE A 146 1.90 -4.19 -14.31
C PHE A 146 0.58 -4.31 -15.08
N GLU A 147 -0.29 -5.25 -14.71
CA GLU A 147 -1.70 -5.27 -15.13
C GLU A 147 -2.45 -3.99 -14.69
N ALA A 148 -2.25 -3.51 -13.46
CA ALA A 148 -2.82 -2.24 -12.99
C ALA A 148 -2.26 -1.03 -13.76
N LEU A 149 -0.97 -1.04 -14.08
CA LEU A 149 -0.36 -0.01 -14.94
C LEU A 149 -0.99 0.02 -16.34
N ALA A 150 -1.32 -1.13 -16.91
CA ALA A 150 -2.02 -1.19 -18.20
C ALA A 150 -3.43 -0.58 -18.14
N GLN A 151 -4.10 -0.65 -16.98
CA GLN A 151 -5.42 -0.04 -16.78
C GLN A 151 -5.37 1.47 -16.58
N HIS A 152 -4.42 1.97 -15.77
CA HIS A 152 -4.33 3.41 -15.45
C HIS A 152 -3.54 4.22 -16.46
N SER A 153 -2.70 3.55 -17.25
CA SER A 153 -1.65 4.13 -18.10
C SER A 153 -0.48 4.75 -17.31
N LYS A 154 0.69 4.75 -17.96
CA LYS A 154 1.93 5.31 -17.42
C LYS A 154 1.87 6.82 -17.13
N PRO A 155 1.30 7.68 -18.01
CA PRO A 155 1.17 9.11 -17.72
C PRO A 155 0.34 9.41 -16.46
N THR A 156 -0.78 8.71 -16.26
CA THR A 156 -1.62 8.88 -15.06
C THR A 156 -0.84 8.53 -13.80
N VAL A 157 -0.17 7.37 -13.79
CA VAL A 157 0.64 6.94 -12.63
C VAL A 157 1.74 7.94 -12.32
N LEU A 158 2.45 8.44 -13.33
CA LEU A 158 3.47 9.48 -13.14
C LEU A 158 2.88 10.76 -12.55
N ALA A 159 1.76 11.25 -13.09
CA ALA A 159 1.10 12.45 -12.60
C ALA A 159 0.65 12.29 -11.13
N THR A 160 0.12 11.12 -10.78
CA THR A 160 -0.22 10.79 -9.39
C THR A 160 1.02 10.82 -8.49
N LEU A 161 2.12 10.16 -8.85
CA LEU A 161 3.35 10.15 -8.07
C LEU A 161 3.95 11.56 -7.89
N GLN A 162 3.93 12.37 -8.95
CA GLN A 162 4.40 13.76 -8.91
C GLN A 162 3.54 14.62 -7.98
N SER A 163 2.22 14.48 -8.04
CA SER A 163 1.29 15.17 -7.12
C SER A 163 1.55 14.77 -5.67
N LEU A 164 1.74 13.47 -5.40
CA LEU A 164 2.07 12.99 -4.06
C LEU A 164 3.41 13.54 -3.56
N ALA A 165 4.45 13.52 -4.41
CA ALA A 165 5.75 14.10 -4.07
C ALA A 165 5.68 15.60 -3.78
N ALA A 166 4.83 16.35 -4.49
CA ALA A 166 4.66 17.79 -4.30
C ALA A 166 3.99 18.12 -2.95
N ASN A 167 3.04 17.29 -2.51
CA ASN A 167 2.23 17.52 -1.32
C ASN A 167 2.75 16.80 -0.06
N ALA A 168 3.69 15.88 -0.20
CA ALA A 168 4.26 15.15 0.93
C ALA A 168 5.12 16.06 1.84
N PRO A 169 5.18 15.76 3.14
CA PRO A 169 6.20 16.32 4.03
C PRO A 169 7.60 16.12 3.45
N ASP A 170 8.52 17.07 3.68
CA ASP A 170 9.87 17.06 3.07
C ASP A 170 10.60 15.72 3.26
N ALA A 171 10.52 15.13 4.46
CA ALA A 171 11.14 13.85 4.78
C ALA A 171 10.58 12.66 3.98
N LEU A 172 9.37 12.79 3.42
CA LEU A 172 8.68 11.73 2.68
C LEU A 172 8.58 12.02 1.18
N LYS A 173 9.03 13.16 0.66
CA LYS A 173 8.93 13.46 -0.79
C LYS A 173 9.58 12.38 -1.65
N SER A 174 10.75 11.88 -1.24
CA SER A 174 11.48 10.83 -1.96
C SER A 174 10.79 9.46 -1.94
N ARG A 175 9.81 9.24 -1.06
CA ARG A 175 8.93 8.05 -1.08
C ARG A 175 8.24 7.89 -2.44
N TYR A 176 7.94 8.99 -3.11
CA TYR A 176 7.19 9.02 -4.35
C TYR A 176 8.08 9.19 -5.59
N ALA A 177 9.41 9.08 -5.45
CA ALA A 177 10.32 9.14 -6.57
C ALA A 177 10.00 8.04 -7.60
N ALA A 178 9.68 8.44 -8.83
CA ALA A 178 9.29 7.54 -9.89
C ALA A 178 10.47 6.64 -10.30
N ALA A 179 10.20 5.35 -10.45
CA ALA A 179 11.18 4.38 -10.94
C ALA A 179 11.63 4.70 -12.38
N PRO A 180 12.87 4.35 -12.77
CA PRO A 180 13.37 4.59 -14.13
C PRO A 180 12.47 4.01 -15.24
N PHE A 181 11.83 2.87 -14.98
CA PHE A 181 10.87 2.27 -15.91
C PHE A 181 9.67 3.19 -16.19
N LEU A 182 9.22 3.97 -15.21
CA LEU A 182 8.06 4.85 -15.34
C LEU A 182 8.37 6.15 -16.09
N ILE A 183 9.64 6.54 -16.25
CA ILE A 183 10.02 7.82 -16.88
C ILE A 183 10.61 7.69 -18.30
N ARG A 184 10.82 6.46 -18.78
CA ARG A 184 11.40 6.18 -20.10
C ARG A 184 10.39 6.04 -21.23
#